data_AF-A0A9E3D739-F1
#
_entry.id   AF-A0A9E3D739-F1
#
_cell.length_a   1.000
_cell.length_b   1.000
_cell.length_c   1.000
_cell.angle_alpha   90.00
_cell.angle_beta   90.00
_cell.angle_gamma   90.00
#
_symmetry.space_group_name_H-M   'P 1'
#
loop_
_entity.id
_entity.type
_entity.pdbx_description
1 polymer ?
#
loop_
_entity_poly.entity_id
_entity_poly.type
_entity_poly.pdbx_seq_one_letter_code
_entity_poly.pdbx_strand_id
1 'polypeptide(L)' 'MASELGRSRFSRVLLKISGEAFAGDASGVDVNRTRAMAEQIAEVSRAGVSVAIVVGGGNIWRGKVHEEAGMDRATADYMG' A
#
# COMPACT_ATOMS: atom_id res chain seq x y z
N MET A 1 -24.26 -4.25 -18.74
CA MET A 1 -22.93 -4.67 -19.22
C MET A 1 -22.07 -5.00 -18.01
N ALA A 2 -22.19 -6.23 -17.48
CA ALA A 2 -21.45 -6.68 -16.32
C ALA A 2 -20.95 -8.10 -16.61
N SER A 3 -19.75 -8.20 -17.19
CA SER A 3 -18.82 -9.33 -17.02
C SER A 3 -17.65 -9.17 -17.99
N GLU A 4 -16.53 -8.63 -17.52
CA GLU A 4 -15.23 -8.89 -18.16
C GLU A 4 -14.15 -9.37 -17.19
N LEU A 5 -14.47 -9.39 -15.88
CA LEU A 5 -13.73 -10.15 -14.88
C LEU A 5 -14.47 -11.46 -14.64
N GLY A 6 -13.88 -12.57 -15.08
CA GLY A 6 -14.38 -13.90 -14.74
C GLY A 6 -14.59 -14.03 -13.23
N ARG A 7 -15.54 -14.87 -12.81
CA ARG A 7 -15.97 -14.97 -11.40
C ARG A 7 -14.74 -15.10 -10.48
N SER A 8 -14.46 -14.07 -9.67
CA SER A 8 -13.30 -14.05 -8.79
C SER A 8 -13.27 -15.31 -7.93
N ARG A 9 -12.10 -15.94 -7.79
CA ARG A 9 -11.91 -17.08 -6.88
C ARG A 9 -12.11 -16.70 -5.41
N PHE A 10 -11.97 -15.41 -5.09
CA PHE A 10 -12.07 -14.89 -3.73
C PHE A 10 -13.18 -13.85 -3.63
N SER A 11 -14.04 -13.97 -2.62
CA SER A 11 -15.04 -12.96 -2.25
C SER A 11 -14.47 -11.86 -1.35
N ARG A 12 -13.35 -12.13 -0.67
CA ARG A 12 -12.64 -11.18 0.20
C ARG A 12 -11.14 -11.42 0.14
N VAL A 13 -10.36 -10.33 0.16
CA VAL A 13 -8.90 -10.36 0.20
C VAL A 13 -8.34 -9.33 1.19
N LEU A 14 -7.16 -9.63 1.73
CA LEU A 14 -6.30 -8.66 2.40
C LEU A 14 -5.13 -8.35 1.46
N LEU A 15 -5.10 -7.14 0.93
CA LEU A 15 -4.09 -6.65 -0.01
C LEU A 15 -2.99 -5.91 0.76
N LYS A 16 -1.84 -6.55 0.92
CA LYS A 16 -0.64 -5.89 1.47
C LYS A 16 0.11 -5.19 0.35
N ILE A 17 0.33 -3.89 0.50
CA ILE A 17 1.09 -3.06 -0.43
C ILE A 17 2.33 -2.50 0.30
N SER A 18 3.48 -2.50 -0.37
CA SER A 18 4.66 -1.80 0.13
C SER A 18 4.46 -0.29 0.04
N GLY A 19 4.91 0.48 1.03
CA GLY A 19 4.92 1.95 0.96
C GLY A 19 5.61 2.48 -0.30
N GLU A 20 6.68 1.81 -0.73
CA GLU A 20 7.42 2.14 -1.95
C GLU A 20 6.56 2.17 -3.23
N ALA A 21 5.45 1.43 -3.26
CA ALA A 21 4.55 1.47 -4.40
C ALA A 21 3.90 2.85 -4.60
N PHE A 22 3.86 3.66 -3.53
CA PHE A 22 3.33 5.02 -3.52
C PHE A 22 4.43 6.09 -3.63
N ALA A 23 5.71 5.71 -3.63
CA ALA A 23 6.81 6.65 -3.83
C ALA A 23 6.97 6.98 -5.32
N GLY A 24 7.36 8.23 -5.62
CA GLY A 24 7.76 8.67 -6.95
C GLY A 24 9.25 8.41 -7.18
N ASP A 25 9.97 9.38 -7.75
CA ASP A 25 11.43 9.31 -7.91
C ASP A 25 12.18 9.50 -6.57
N ALA A 26 11.50 10.03 -5.55
CA ALA A 26 11.99 10.24 -4.19
C ALA A 26 11.05 9.64 -3.14
N SER A 27 11.49 9.60 -1.89
CA SER A 27 10.66 9.28 -0.73
C SER A 27 9.45 10.20 -0.61
N GLY A 28 8.35 9.71 -0.04
CA GLY A 28 7.10 10.43 0.13
C GLY A 28 5.93 9.75 -0.59
N VAL A 29 4.89 10.53 -0.90
CA VAL A 29 3.65 10.04 -1.52
C VAL A 29 3.45 10.73 -2.86
N ASP A 30 3.56 9.97 -3.94
CA ASP A 30 3.22 10.39 -5.29
C ASP A 30 1.72 10.22 -5.54
N VAL A 31 1.05 11.33 -5.84
CA VAL A 31 -0.41 11.39 -6.03
C VAL A 31 -0.85 10.59 -7.24
N ASN A 32 -0.07 10.57 -8.33
CA ASN A 32 -0.44 9.89 -9.56
C ASN A 32 -0.37 8.37 -9.40
N ARG A 33 0.68 7.86 -8.75
CA ARG A 33 0.81 6.44 -8.40
C ARG A 33 -0.26 5.99 -7.42
N THR A 34 -0.53 6.81 -6.41
CA THR A 34 -1.60 6.55 -5.44
C THR A 34 -2.96 6.47 -6.13
N ARG A 35 -3.25 7.40 -7.04
CA ARG A 35 -4.48 7.40 -7.84
C ARG A 35 -4.60 6.15 -8.71
N ALA A 36 -3.55 5.79 -9.43
CA ALA A 36 -3.53 4.61 -10.29
C ALA A 36 -3.77 3.31 -9.49
N MET A 37 -3.21 3.20 -8.29
CA MET A 37 -3.47 2.07 -7.39
C MET A 37 -4.91 2.06 -6.89
N ALA A 38 -5.44 3.22 -6.49
CA ALA A 38 -6.81 3.35 -6.03
C ALA A 38 -7.83 2.99 -7.12
N GLU A 39 -7.58 3.37 -8.38
CA GLU A 39 -8.43 3.05 -9.52
C GLU A 39 -8.52 1.54 -9.77
N GLN A 40 -7.38 0.83 -9.70
CA GLN A 40 -7.33 -0.63 -9.83
C GLN A 40 -8.06 -1.35 -8.68
N ILE A 41 -7.85 -0.90 -7.44
CA ILE A 41 -8.54 -1.46 -6.27
C ILE A 41 -10.04 -1.22 -6.37
N ALA A 42 -10.46 -0.05 -6.83
CA ALA A 42 -11.86 0.30 -7.01
C ALA A 42 -12.52 -0.57 -8.09
N GLU A 43 -11.80 -0.93 -9.15
CA GLU A 43 -12.29 -1.88 -10.16
C GLU A 43 -12.58 -3.25 -9.56
N VAL A 44 -11.62 -3.81 -8.79
CA VAL A 44 -11.79 -5.10 -8.09
C VAL A 44 -12.94 -5.04 -7.08
N SER A 45 -13.07 -3.94 -6.36
CA SER A 45 -14.16 -3.74 -5.41
C SER A 45 -15.53 -3.67 -6.11
N ARG A 46 -15.62 -2.97 -7.25
CA ARG A 46 -16.85 -2.90 -8.07
C ARG A 46 -17.21 -4.25 -8.69
N ALA A 47 -16.24 -5.14 -8.88
CA ALA A 47 -16.47 -6.52 -9.29
C ALA A 47 -17.02 -7.43 -8.15
N GLY A 48 -17.29 -6.87 -6.96
CA GLY A 48 -17.94 -7.57 -5.85
C GLY A 48 -16.98 -8.22 -4.85
N VAL A 49 -15.68 -7.97 -4.96
CA VAL A 49 -14.69 -8.47 -4.00
C VAL A 49 -14.53 -7.46 -2.85
N SER A 50 -14.64 -7.93 -1.61
CA SER A 50 -14.29 -7.11 -0.44
C SER A 50 -12.78 -7.00 -0.28
N VAL A 51 -12.23 -5.78 -0.30
CA VAL A 51 -10.78 -5.55 -0.21
C VAL A 51 -10.45 -4.85 1.10
N ALA A 52 -9.68 -5.50 1.97
CA ALA A 52 -8.96 -4.85 3.06
C ALA A 52 -7.54 -4.53 2.59
N ILE A 53 -6.98 -3.39 2.99
CA ILE A 53 -5.67 -2.94 2.52
C ILE A 53 -4.74 -2.72 3.72
N VAL A 54 -3.51 -3.23 3.63
CA VAL A 54 -2.42 -2.94 4.56
C VAL A 54 -1.29 -2.28 3.79
N VAL A 55 -0.93 -1.05 4.17
CA VAL A 55 0.16 -0.30 3.55
C VAL A 55 1.31 -0.20 4.55
N GLY A 56 2.54 -0.51 4.11
CA GLY A 56 3.72 -0.20 4.91
C GLY A 56 4.15 1.27 4.76
N GLY A 57 4.75 1.88 5.79
CA GLY A 57 5.20 3.29 5.77
C GLY A 57 6.61 3.53 5.20
N GLY A 58 7.24 2.53 4.57
CA GLY A 58 8.65 2.55 4.15
C GLY A 58 9.08 3.72 3.25
N ASN A 59 8.14 4.26 2.49
CA ASN A 59 8.34 5.43 1.62
C ASN A 59 8.44 6.74 2.40
N ILE A 60 7.96 6.79 3.65
CA ILE A 60 8.00 7.96 4.54
C ILE A 60 9.08 7.75 5.61
N TRP A 61 9.13 6.55 6.18
CA TRP A 61 10.00 6.24 7.31
C TRP A 61 10.64 4.86 7.19
N ARG A 62 11.93 4.77 7.52
CA ARG A 62 12.66 3.51 7.59
C ARG A 62 13.40 3.42 8.92
N GLY A 63 12.81 2.71 9.88
CA GLY A 63 13.35 2.60 11.24
C GLY A 63 14.82 2.18 11.27
N LYS A 64 15.22 1.22 10.43
CA LYS A 64 16.60 0.74 10.31
C LYS A 64 17.63 1.86 10.04
N VAL A 65 17.30 2.84 9.19
CA VAL A 65 18.22 3.95 8.85
C VAL A 65 18.45 4.83 10.08
N HIS A 66 17.42 5.03 10.89
CA HIS A 66 17.51 5.88 12.07
C HIS A 66 18.10 5.15 13.28
N GLU A 67 17.84 3.85 13.40
CA GLU A 67 18.52 2.97 14.36
C GLU A 67 20.03 2.98 14.12
N GLU A 68 20.47 2.82 12.85
CA GLU A 68 21.87 2.94 12.46
C GLU A 68 22.47 4.34 12.74
N ALA A 69 21.63 5.38 12.74
CA ALA A 69 22.00 6.75 13.10
C ALA A 69 21.98 7.03 14.62
N GLY A 70 21.71 6.02 15.46
CA GLY A 70 21.75 6.11 16.92
C GLY A 70 20.39 6.37 17.59
N MET A 71 19.28 6.26 16.87
CA MET A 71 17.93 6.27 17.46
C MET A 71 17.64 4.95 18.17
N ASP A 72 16.94 5.02 19.31
CA ASP A 72 16.38 3.82 19.93
C ASP A 72 15.40 3.10 18.99
N ARG A 73 15.51 1.77 18.90
CA ARG A 73 14.73 0.97 17.96
C ARG A 73 13.23 1.05 18.20
N ALA A 74 12.76 1.05 19.44
CA ALA A 74 11.33 1.14 19.71
C ALA A 74 10.76 2.49 19.26
N THR A 75 11.53 3.55 19.45
CA THR A 75 11.21 4.89 18.94
C THR A 75 11.19 4.91 17.40
N ALA A 76 12.16 4.26 16.76
CA ALA A 76 12.24 4.18 15.31
C ALA A 76 11.08 3.34 14.73
N ASP A 77 10.71 2.23 15.36
CA ASP A 77 9.60 1.39 14.90
C ASP A 77 8.24 2.08 15.13
N TYR A 78 8.09 2.90 16.18
CA TYR A 78 6.86 3.65 16.44
C TYR A 78 6.50 4.66 15.33
N MET A 79 7.51 5.15 14.61
CA MET A 79 7.31 6.10 13.51
C MET A 79 6.94 5.43 12.17
N GLY A 80 7.16 4.12 12.00
CA GLY A 80 7.02 3.39 10.73
C GLY A 80 5.80 2.48 10.64
#